data_AF-A0A2A4NXZ6-F1
#
_entry.id   AF-A0A2A4NXZ6-F1
#
_cell.length_a   1.000
_cell.length_b   1.000
_cell.length_c   1.000
_cell.angle_alpha   90.00
_cell.angle_beta   90.00
_cell.angle_gamma   90.00
#
_symmetry.space_group_name_H-M   'P 1'
#
loop_
_entity.id
_entity.type
_entity.pdbx_description
1 polymer ?
#
loop_
_entity_poly.entity_id
_entity_poly.type
_entity_poly.pdbx_seq_one_letter_code
_entity_poly.pdbx_strand_id
1 'polypeptide(L)'
;MAEVKIEEDIEAVLDTYISDGSIQEVNREVFKGVLFSVVTHPALLRCYEKGLKSYNEREILTDVGNVIIPDRLVFYPEKKVIIIDYKTGSEEAKHHSQVLHYANVLGSLGYEVIDKFLVYLGDRVLVKSVGHSKQA
;
A
#
# COMPACT_ATOMS: atom_id res chain seq x y z
N MET A 1 -2.35 3.67 -8.44
CA MET A 1 -1.69 3.71 -7.10
C MET A 1 -0.36 2.96 -7.14
N ALA A 2 -0.33 1.77 -7.75
CA ALA A 2 0.80 0.86 -7.80
C ALA A 2 2.08 1.35 -8.52
N GLU A 3 2.14 2.57 -9.06
CA GLU A 3 3.35 3.08 -9.74
C GLU A 3 3.96 4.30 -9.07
N VAL A 4 3.24 4.99 -8.17
CA VAL A 4 3.75 6.18 -7.48
C VAL A 4 4.67 5.77 -6.34
N LYS A 5 5.98 6.04 -6.46
CA LYS A 5 6.96 5.73 -5.41
C LYS A 5 7.23 6.94 -4.53
N ILE A 6 7.23 8.12 -5.14
CA ILE A 6 7.38 9.43 -4.49
C ILE A 6 6.36 10.42 -5.05
N GLU A 7 6.18 11.56 -4.38
CA GLU A 7 5.23 12.61 -4.80
C GLU A 7 5.50 13.10 -6.22
N GLU A 8 6.77 13.23 -6.60
CA GLU A 8 7.20 13.71 -7.92
C GLU A 8 6.78 12.77 -9.07
N ASP A 9 6.46 11.51 -8.78
CA ASP A 9 6.01 10.55 -9.79
C ASP A 9 4.55 10.75 -10.19
N ILE A 10 3.76 11.55 -9.43
CA ILE A 10 2.30 11.64 -9.61
C ILE A 10 1.92 12.04 -11.03
N GLU A 11 2.51 13.09 -11.58
CA GLU A 11 2.14 13.59 -12.92
C GLU A 11 2.44 12.56 -14.01
N ALA A 12 3.65 11.98 -13.98
CA ALA A 12 4.05 10.98 -14.97
C ALA A 12 3.18 9.71 -14.92
N VAL A 13 2.78 9.28 -13.71
CA VAL A 13 1.88 8.14 -13.53
C VAL A 13 0.46 8.46 -14.03
N LEU A 14 -0.05 9.67 -13.79
CA LEU A 14 -1.34 10.10 -14.33
C LEU A 14 -1.33 10.14 -15.86
N ASP A 15 -0.29 10.72 -16.46
CA ASP A 15 -0.13 10.75 -17.91
C ASP A 15 -0.14 9.33 -18.50
N THR A 16 0.55 8.39 -17.84
CA THR A 16 0.58 6.98 -18.25
C THR A 16 -0.81 6.35 -18.20
N TYR A 17 -1.52 6.49 -17.08
CA TYR A 17 -2.86 5.91 -16.90
C TYR A 17 -3.93 6.54 -17.80
N ILE A 18 -3.76 7.79 -18.20
CA ILE A 18 -4.66 8.43 -19.16
C ILE A 18 -4.36 7.92 -20.57
N SER A 19 -3.07 7.86 -20.92
CA SER A 19 -2.61 7.40 -22.23
C SER A 19 -2.97 5.94 -22.51
N ASP A 20 -2.89 5.07 -21.50
CA ASP A 20 -3.25 3.65 -21.60
C ASP A 20 -4.76 3.37 -21.44
N GLY A 21 -5.55 4.40 -21.13
CA GLY A 21 -7.01 4.32 -20.98
C GLY A 21 -7.49 3.79 -19.62
N SER A 22 -6.60 3.57 -18.65
CA SER A 22 -6.98 3.18 -17.28
C SER A 22 -7.80 4.25 -16.57
N ILE A 23 -7.57 5.53 -16.89
CA ILE A 23 -8.28 6.69 -16.34
C ILE A 23 -8.73 7.60 -17.48
N GLN A 24 -9.94 8.15 -17.39
CA GLN A 24 -10.39 9.19 -18.32
C GLN A 24 -9.80 10.54 -17.93
N GLU A 25 -9.39 11.34 -18.92
CA GLU A 25 -8.82 12.70 -18.73
C GLU A 25 -9.68 13.58 -17.80
N VAL A 26 -11.01 13.50 -17.92
CA VAL A 26 -11.96 14.26 -17.07
C VAL A 26 -11.77 13.99 -15.57
N ASN A 27 -11.24 12.82 -15.21
CA ASN A 27 -11.01 12.43 -13.82
C ASN A 27 -9.58 12.74 -13.34
N ARG A 28 -8.70 13.32 -14.17
CA ARG A 28 -7.29 13.57 -13.86
C ARG A 28 -7.11 14.26 -12.50
N GLU A 29 -7.78 15.40 -12.30
CA GLU A 29 -7.63 16.20 -11.08
C GLU A 29 -8.15 15.47 -9.83
N VAL A 30 -9.21 14.68 -9.98
CA VAL A 30 -9.74 13.86 -8.87
C VAL A 30 -8.71 12.80 -8.46
N PHE A 31 -8.17 12.05 -9.41
CA PHE A 31 -7.15 11.05 -9.14
C PHE A 31 -5.85 11.67 -8.62
N LYS A 32 -5.45 12.82 -9.15
CA LYS A 32 -4.31 13.58 -8.63
C LYS A 32 -4.49 13.95 -7.17
N GLY A 33 -5.66 14.47 -6.80
CA GLY A 33 -5.98 14.80 -5.41
C GLY A 33 -5.94 13.58 -4.48
N VAL A 34 -6.42 12.42 -4.95
CA VAL A 34 -6.34 11.17 -4.18
C VAL A 34 -4.88 10.71 -4.02
N LEU A 35 -4.11 10.65 -5.10
CA LEU A 35 -2.69 10.26 -5.05
C LEU A 35 -1.90 11.18 -4.12
N PHE A 36 -2.06 12.50 -4.28
CA PHE A 36 -1.44 13.50 -3.44
C PHE A 36 -1.80 13.30 -1.96
N SER A 37 -3.09 13.10 -1.66
CA SER A 37 -3.57 12.87 -0.29
C SER A 37 -2.96 11.61 0.34
N VAL A 38 -2.65 10.59 -0.46
CA VAL A 38 -2.02 9.35 0.02
C VAL A 38 -0.53 9.56 0.28
N VAL A 39 0.22 10.09 -0.70
CA VAL A 39 1.68 10.21 -0.59
C VAL A 39 2.12 11.24 0.45
N THR A 40 1.29 12.27 0.68
CA THR A 40 1.54 13.31 1.67
C THR A 40 0.87 13.03 3.02
N HIS A 41 0.14 11.92 3.17
CA HIS A 41 -0.54 11.61 4.42
C HIS A 41 0.48 11.47 5.56
N PRO A 42 0.31 12.12 6.72
CA PRO A 42 1.31 12.11 7.80
C PRO A 42 1.73 10.71 8.25
N ALA A 43 0.80 9.75 8.30
CA ALA A 43 1.09 8.36 8.66
C ALA A 43 1.83 7.57 7.56
N LEU A 44 1.71 7.98 6.29
CA LEU A 44 2.27 7.27 5.14
C LEU A 44 3.50 7.99 4.56
N LEU A 45 3.79 9.23 4.96
CA LEU A 45 4.85 10.06 4.39
C LEU A 45 6.18 9.32 4.27
N ARG A 46 6.59 8.65 5.35
CA ARG A 46 7.83 7.86 5.38
C ARG A 46 7.86 6.67 4.41
N CYS A 47 6.72 6.26 3.87
CA CYS A 47 6.57 5.15 2.91
C CYS A 47 6.72 5.64 1.46
N TYR A 48 6.84 6.94 1.23
CA TYR A 48 7.01 7.58 -0.07
C TYR A 48 8.25 8.48 -0.12
N GLU A 49 9.24 8.19 0.73
CA GLU A 49 10.53 8.88 0.68
C GLU A 49 11.39 8.37 -0.48
N LYS A 50 12.22 9.27 -1.00
CA LYS A 50 13.13 8.96 -2.10
C LYS A 50 14.16 7.90 -1.70
N GLY A 51 14.37 6.92 -2.58
CA GLY A 51 15.36 5.86 -2.40
C GLY A 51 14.85 4.64 -1.62
N LEU A 52 13.59 4.63 -1.19
CA LEU A 52 12.98 3.44 -0.60
C LEU A 52 12.80 2.33 -1.62
N LYS A 53 12.94 1.09 -1.16
CA LYS A 53 12.62 -0.09 -1.93
C LYS A 53 11.17 -0.48 -1.65
N SER A 54 10.28 -0.25 -2.60
CA SER A 54 8.89 -0.70 -2.53
C SER A 54 8.54 -1.67 -3.65
N TYR A 55 7.67 -2.63 -3.36
CA TYR A 55 7.06 -3.51 -4.34
C TYR A 55 5.55 -3.39 -4.26
N ASN A 56 4.90 -3.38 -5.42
CA ASN A 56 3.45 -3.34 -5.54
C ASN A 56 2.98 -4.63 -6.22
N GLU A 57 1.83 -5.15 -5.80
CA GLU A 57 1.16 -6.34 -6.36
C GLU A 57 2.11 -7.53 -6.62
N ARG A 58 3.10 -7.72 -5.73
CA ARG A 58 4.11 -8.77 -5.87
C ARG A 58 3.61 -10.07 -5.24
N GLU A 59 3.54 -11.14 -6.04
CA GLU A 59 3.27 -12.49 -5.54
C GLU A 59 4.32 -12.96 -4.53
N ILE A 60 3.86 -13.54 -3.44
CA ILE A 60 4.68 -14.19 -2.41
C ILE A 60 4.20 -15.61 -2.23
N LEU A 61 5.07 -16.57 -2.51
CA LEU A 61 4.83 -17.98 -2.22
C LEU A 61 5.05 -18.24 -0.73
N THR A 62 4.02 -18.76 -0.08
CA THR A 62 4.05 -19.18 1.33
C THR A 62 4.71 -20.54 1.47
N ASP A 63 5.15 -20.85 2.69
CA ASP A 63 5.69 -22.16 3.10
C ASP A 63 4.71 -23.32 2.88
N VAL A 64 3.40 -23.04 2.93
CA VAL A 64 2.32 -24.01 2.67
C VAL A 64 1.88 -24.08 1.20
N GLY A 65 2.59 -23.40 0.28
CA GLY A 65 2.33 -23.47 -1.16
C GLY A 65 1.21 -22.55 -1.66
N ASN A 66 0.61 -21.74 -0.79
CA ASN A 66 -0.34 -20.69 -1.20
C ASN A 66 0.40 -19.45 -1.70
N VAL A 67 -0.27 -18.64 -2.52
CA VAL A 67 0.23 -17.33 -2.97
C VAL A 67 -0.56 -16.22 -2.30
N ILE A 68 0.13 -15.21 -1.77
CA ILE A 68 -0.47 -13.95 -1.34
C ILE A 68 0.04 -12.80 -2.22
N ILE A 69 -0.79 -11.77 -2.38
CA ILE A 69 -0.46 -10.58 -3.18
C ILE A 69 -0.82 -9.34 -2.36
N PRO A 70 0.11 -8.79 -1.57
CA PRO A 70 -0.09 -7.51 -0.92
C PRO A 70 -0.06 -6.37 -1.95
N ASP A 71 -0.90 -5.35 -1.75
CA ASP A 71 -0.93 -4.21 -2.67
C ASP A 71 0.39 -3.46 -2.69
N ARG A 72 0.98 -3.21 -1.52
CA ARG A 72 2.27 -2.52 -1.39
C ARG A 72 3.06 -2.95 -0.16
N LEU A 73 4.34 -3.23 -0.40
CA LEU A 73 5.34 -3.49 0.62
C LEU A 73 6.47 -2.48 0.51
N VAL A 74 6.85 -1.85 1.63
CA VAL A 74 7.95 -0.88 1.70
C VAL A 74 9.03 -1.42 2.63
N PHE A 75 10.23 -1.64 2.10
CA PHE A 75 11.33 -2.27 2.79
C PHE A 75 12.32 -1.23 3.33
N TYR A 76 12.74 -1.47 4.56
CA TYR A 76 13.75 -0.72 5.29
C TYR A 76 14.96 -1.62 5.60
N PRO A 77 16.07 -1.05 6.08
CA PRO A 77 17.19 -1.84 6.60
C PRO A 77 16.77 -2.87 7.66
N GLU A 78 17.64 -3.85 7.91
CA GLU A 78 17.44 -4.88 8.95
C GLU A 78 16.19 -5.75 8.76
N LYS A 79 15.78 -5.97 7.49
CA LYS A 79 14.58 -6.76 7.13
C LYS A 79 13.27 -6.20 7.70
N LYS A 80 13.21 -4.89 7.96
CA LYS A 80 11.97 -4.23 8.35
C LYS A 80 11.09 -3.97 7.14
N VAL A 81 9.79 -4.16 7.28
CA VAL A 81 8.81 -3.96 6.20
C VAL A 81 7.54 -3.29 6.72
N ILE A 82 6.99 -2.40 5.92
CA ILE A 82 5.65 -1.82 6.10
C ILE A 82 4.74 -2.40 5.05
N ILE A 83 3.52 -2.75 5.46
CA ILE A 83 2.45 -3.20 4.57
C ILE A 83 1.45 -2.07 4.40
N ILE A 84 1.09 -1.76 3.16
CA ILE A 84 -0.01 -0.86 2.83
C ILE A 84 -0.96 -1.62 1.91
N ASP A 85 -2.24 -1.61 2.28
CA ASP A 85 -3.30 -2.28 1.55
C ASP A 85 -4.43 -1.28 1.30
N TYR A 86 -4.77 -1.09 0.03
CA TYR A 86 -5.72 -0.09 -0.43
C TYR A 86 -7.10 -0.72 -0.62
N LYS A 87 -8.13 0.01 -0.24
CA LYS A 87 -9.50 -0.46 -0.31
C LYS A 87 -10.38 0.58 -0.98
N THR A 88 -11.18 0.11 -1.92
CA THR A 88 -12.31 0.87 -2.46
C THR A 88 -13.56 0.52 -1.67
N GLY A 89 -14.42 1.50 -1.44
CA GLY A 89 -15.66 1.29 -0.69
C GLY A 89 -15.48 1.31 0.84
N SER A 90 -16.40 0.64 1.54
CA SER A 90 -16.53 0.72 2.99
C SER A 90 -15.58 -0.21 3.73
N GLU A 91 -15.38 0.08 5.01
CA GLU A 91 -14.56 -0.75 5.88
C GLU A 91 -15.20 -2.10 6.16
N GLU A 92 -14.37 -3.16 6.13
CA GLU A 92 -14.81 -4.52 6.42
C GLU A 92 -13.80 -5.23 7.32
N ALA A 93 -14.29 -6.05 8.25
CA ALA A 93 -13.44 -6.82 9.16
C ALA A 93 -12.43 -7.73 8.42
N LYS A 94 -12.81 -8.21 7.23
CA LYS A 94 -11.94 -9.04 6.38
C LYS A 94 -10.66 -8.31 5.95
N HIS A 95 -10.68 -6.99 5.81
CA HIS A 95 -9.50 -6.19 5.44
C HIS A 95 -8.43 -6.27 6.53
N HIS A 96 -8.84 -6.22 7.79
CA HIS A 96 -7.92 -6.37 8.92
C HIS A 96 -7.30 -7.76 8.94
N SER A 97 -8.11 -8.81 8.78
CA SER A 97 -7.64 -10.20 8.70
C SER A 97 -6.66 -10.42 7.55
N GLN A 98 -6.90 -9.79 6.39
CA GLN A 98 -6.03 -9.87 5.22
C GLN A 98 -4.63 -9.30 5.51
N VAL A 99 -4.56 -8.07 6.05
CA VAL A 99 -3.26 -7.44 6.35
C VAL A 99 -2.51 -8.19 7.47
N LEU A 100 -3.22 -8.74 8.45
CA LEU A 100 -2.61 -9.61 9.46
C LEU A 100 -2.07 -10.91 8.85
N HIS A 101 -2.77 -11.51 7.89
CA HIS A 101 -2.29 -12.68 7.18
C HIS A 101 -1.00 -12.38 6.42
N TYR A 102 -0.93 -11.26 5.70
CA TYR A 102 0.29 -10.81 5.04
C TYR A 102 1.44 -10.62 6.00
N ALA A 103 1.16 -10.02 7.17
CA ALA A 103 2.18 -9.81 8.19
C ALA A 103 2.74 -11.13 8.75
N ASN A 104 1.88 -12.12 8.96
CA ASN A 104 2.30 -13.45 9.43
C ASN A 104 3.19 -14.16 8.39
N VAL A 105 2.83 -14.10 7.11
CA VAL A 105 3.65 -14.67 6.02
C VAL A 105 5.01 -13.97 5.93
N LEU A 106 5.05 -12.64 5.97
CA LEU A 106 6.32 -11.91 5.97
C LEU A 106 7.18 -12.24 7.20
N GLY A 107 6.54 -12.44 8.36
CA GLY A 107 7.19 -12.90 9.58
C GLY A 107 7.82 -14.29 9.42
N SER A 108 7.13 -15.26 8.80
CA SER A 108 7.70 -16.60 8.57
C SER A 108 8.88 -16.59 7.59
N LEU A 109 8.93 -15.59 6.69
CA LEU A 109 10.06 -15.33 5.80
C LEU A 109 11.21 -14.55 6.48
N GLY A 110 11.08 -14.23 7.77
CA GLY A 110 12.10 -13.56 8.57
C GLY A 110 12.15 -12.04 8.42
N TYR A 111 11.07 -11.40 7.97
CA TYR A 111 10.90 -9.95 7.99
C TYR A 111 10.21 -9.47 9.26
N GLU A 112 10.60 -8.30 9.75
CA GLU A 112 9.93 -7.61 10.85
C GLU A 112 8.89 -6.63 10.28
N VAL A 113 7.61 -6.92 10.47
CA VAL A 113 6.52 -6.07 9.98
C VAL A 113 6.26 -4.96 10.99
N ILE A 114 6.97 -3.84 10.83
CA ILE A 114 6.95 -2.73 11.80
C ILE A 114 5.63 -1.96 11.80
N ASP A 115 4.96 -1.84 10.65
CA ASP A 115 3.67 -1.17 10.54
C ASP A 115 2.80 -1.75 9.42
N LYS A 116 1.49 -1.54 9.57
CA LYS A 116 0.43 -2.12 8.73
C LYS A 116 -0.64 -1.05 8.54
N PHE A 117 -0.93 -0.68 7.31
CA PHE A 117 -1.91 0.35 6.99
C PHE A 117 -3.00 -0.16 6.07
N LEU A 118 -4.24 0.13 6.44
CA LEU A 118 -5.39 0.07 5.55
C LEU A 118 -5.70 1.49 5.08
N VAL A 119 -5.80 1.67 3.76
CA VAL A 119 -6.00 2.98 3.13
C VAL A 119 -7.28 2.93 2.30
N TYR A 120 -8.33 3.59 2.78
CA TYR A 120 -9.62 3.63 2.11
C TYR A 120 -9.68 4.83 1.15
N LEU A 121 -9.93 4.52 -0.12
CA LEU A 121 -10.04 5.47 -1.22
C LEU A 121 -11.53 5.77 -1.46
N GLY A 122 -12.03 6.84 -0.85
CA GLY A 122 -13.36 7.40 -1.09
C GLY A 122 -13.29 8.91 -1.31
N ASP A 123 -14.35 9.64 -0.98
CA ASP A 123 -14.37 11.12 -1.03
C ASP A 123 -13.23 11.76 -0.23
N ARG A 124 -12.77 11.06 0.81
CA ARG A 124 -11.57 11.39 1.58
C ARG A 124 -10.73 10.15 1.76
N VAL A 125 -9.40 10.34 1.75
CA VAL A 125 -8.46 9.28 2.08
C VAL A 125 -8.47 9.06 3.59
N LEU A 126 -8.82 7.85 4.01
CA LEU A 126 -8.79 7.43 5.41
C LEU A 126 -7.70 6.38 5.61
N VAL A 127 -6.74 6.70 6.47
CA VAL A 127 -5.64 5.78 6.82
C VAL A 127 -5.85 5.23 8.21
N LYS A 128 -5.82 3.90 8.34
CA LYS A 128 -5.89 3.19 9.62
C LYS A 128 -4.68 2.31 9.85
N SER A 129 -4.07 2.45 11.02
CA SER A 129 -3.05 1.52 11.49
C SER A 129 -3.70 0.24 12.03
N VAL A 130 -3.23 -0.91 11.58
CA VAL A 130 -3.61 -2.22 12.10
C VAL A 130 -2.63 -2.61 13.20
N GLY A 131 -3.14 -2.77 14.42
CA GLY A 131 -2.34 -3.07 15.60
C GLY A 131 -1.60 -4.42 15.50
N HIS A 132 -0.58 -4.57 16.33
CA HIS A 132 0.04 -5.87 16.56
C HIS A 132 -0.96 -6.76 17.31
N SER A 133 -1.32 -7.90 16.72
CA SER A 133 -1.87 -9.01 17.51
C SER A 133 -0.84 -9.33 18.57
N LYS A 134 -1.08 -8.89 19.81
CA LYS A 134 -0.36 -9.42 20.96
C LYS A 134 -0.70 -10.90 21.00
N GLN A 135 0.19 -11.76 20.48
CA GLN A 135 0.15 -13.15 20.89
C GLN A 135 0.49 -13.16 22.38
N ALA A 136 -0.50 -13.59 23.15
CA ALA A 136 -0.37 -13.89 24.57
C ALA A 136 0.53 -15.10 24.79
#